data_AF-A0A5E4K2Y3-F1
#
_entry.id   AF-A0A5E4K2Y3-F1
#
_cell.length_a   1.000
_cell.length_b   1.000
_cell.length_c   1.000
_cell.angle_alpha   90.00
_cell.angle_beta   90.00
_cell.angle_gamma   90.00
#
_symmetry.space_group_name_H-M   'P 1'
#
loop_
_entity.id
_entity.type
_entity.pdbx_description
1 polymer ?
#
loop_
_entity_poly.entity_id
_entity_poly.type
_entity_poly.pdbx_seq_one_letter_code
_entity_poly.pdbx_strand_id
1 'polypeptide(L)'
;MAGGVTILIIVALIVLVLVLVRFKKLKHEFTAFVLIALILLAFFSFNLAFKGKDISVNNVSDIENVIKTYFLWFGNAFSNVKDITAQAVKMDWQSNKTT
;
A
#
# COMPACT_ATOMS: atom_id res chain seq x y z
N MET A 1 -16.08 -11.34 -14.93
CA MET A 1 -15.04 -10.83 -14.01
C MET A 1 -14.40 -12.02 -13.30
N ALA A 2 -13.29 -12.61 -13.80
CA ALA A 2 -12.74 -13.82 -13.13
C ALA A 2 -11.27 -14.19 -13.45
N GLY A 3 -10.64 -13.65 -14.49
CA GLY A 3 -9.28 -14.07 -14.89
C GLY A 3 -8.15 -13.26 -14.24
N GLY A 4 -8.10 -11.95 -14.51
CA GLY A 4 -6.97 -11.10 -14.14
C GLY A 4 -6.78 -10.90 -12.63
N VAL A 5 -7.88 -10.72 -11.89
CA VAL A 5 -7.84 -10.57 -10.42
C VAL A 5 -7.32 -11.86 -9.76
N THR A 6 -7.72 -13.02 -10.28
CA THR A 6 -7.28 -14.33 -9.78
C THR A 6 -5.77 -14.52 -9.98
N ILE A 7 -5.23 -14.11 -11.13
CA ILE A 7 -3.79 -14.17 -11.41
C ILE A 7 -3.00 -13.25 -10.47
N LEU A 8 -3.48 -12.03 -10.22
CA LEU A 8 -2.85 -11.10 -9.28
C LEU A 8 -2.84 -11.64 -7.85
N ILE A 9 -3.94 -12.25 -7.41
CA ILE A 9 -4.03 -12.92 -6.11
C ILE A 9 -3.03 -14.08 -6.04
N ILE A 10 -2.94 -14.91 -7.08
CA ILE A 10 -1.98 -16.03 -7.15
C ILE A 10 -0.54 -15.52 -7.06
N VAL A 11 -0.18 -14.47 -7.80
CA VAL A 11 1.16 -13.88 -7.76
C VAL A 11 1.45 -13.32 -6.36
N ALA A 12 0.50 -12.62 -5.75
CA ALA A 12 0.65 -12.11 -4.39
C ALA A 12 0.87 -13.25 -3.38
N LEU A 13 0.14 -14.37 -3.50
CA LEU A 13 0.32 -15.56 -2.66
C LEU A 13 1.66 -16.26 -2.90
N ILE A 14 2.16 -16.30 -4.13
CA ILE A 14 3.49 -16.87 -4.42
C ILE A 14 4.59 -16.03 -3.77
N VAL A 15 4.52 -14.70 -3.91
CA VAL A 15 5.46 -13.78 -3.26
C VAL A 15 5.39 -13.94 -1.74
N LEU A 16 4.19 -14.07 -1.18
CA LEU A 16 3.95 -14.34 0.24
C LEU A 16 4.68 -15.60 0.74
N VAL A 17 4.54 -16.72 0.02
CA VAL A 17 5.17 -18.00 0.36
C VAL A 17 6.69 -17.89 0.26
N LEU A 18 7.23 -17.26 -0.80
CA LEU A 18 8.67 -17.08 -0.97
C LEU A 18 9.28 -16.23 0.14
N VAL A 19 8.59 -15.16 0.55
CA VAL A 19 8.96 -14.33 1.69
C VAL A 19 9.00 -15.19 2.96
N LEU A 20 7.92 -15.92 3.27
CA LEU A 20 7.85 -16.80 4.44
C LEU A 20 8.96 -17.86 4.50
N VAL A 21 9.23 -18.52 3.37
CA VAL A 21 10.28 -19.55 3.27
C VAL A 21 11.67 -18.98 3.48
N ARG A 22 11.94 -17.77 2.95
CA ARG A 22 13.24 -17.11 3.07
C ARG A 22 13.50 -16.56 4.47
N PHE A 23 12.45 -16.37 5.27
CA PHE A 23 12.52 -15.87 6.64
C PHE A 23 12.62 -16.96 7.74
N LYS A 24 12.99 -18.20 7.40
CA LYS A 24 13.18 -19.36 8.32
C LYS A 24 14.06 -19.12 9.57
N LYS A 25 14.74 -17.97 9.72
CA LYS A 25 15.57 -17.59 10.88
C LYS A 25 15.01 -16.45 11.74
N LEU A 26 13.99 -15.73 11.30
CA LEU A 26 13.33 -14.73 12.15
C LEU A 26 12.24 -15.44 12.95
N LYS A 27 12.22 -15.23 14.29
CA LYS A 27 11.24 -15.84 15.21
C LYS A 27 9.85 -15.79 14.59
N HIS A 28 9.30 -16.97 14.29
CA HIS A 28 8.17 -17.20 13.38
C HIS A 28 6.93 -16.32 13.63
N GLU A 29 6.74 -15.86 14.87
CA GLU A 29 5.58 -15.10 15.32
C GLU A 29 5.59 -13.64 14.84
N PHE A 30 6.74 -12.95 14.89
CA PHE A 30 6.84 -11.54 14.48
C PHE A 30 6.74 -11.40 12.96
N THR A 31 7.38 -12.30 12.22
CA THR A 31 7.33 -12.30 10.74
C THR A 31 5.90 -12.50 10.23
N ALA A 32 5.13 -13.41 10.85
CA ALA A 32 3.74 -13.63 10.48
C ALA A 32 2.88 -12.37 10.71
N PHE A 33 3.07 -11.70 11.85
CA PHE A 33 2.38 -10.45 12.15
C PHE A 33 2.72 -9.34 11.15
N VAL A 34 4.01 -9.11 10.87
CA VAL A 34 4.45 -8.12 9.87
C VAL A 34 3.86 -8.43 8.49
N LEU A 35 3.81 -9.71 8.12
CA LEU A 35 3.27 -10.12 6.83
C LEU A 35 1.76 -9.88 6.71
N ILE A 36 1.00 -10.22 7.76
CA ILE A 36 -0.44 -9.91 7.82
C ILE A 36 -0.65 -8.40 7.72
N ALA A 37 0.12 -7.61 8.46
CA ALA A 37 0.05 -6.16 8.41
C ALA A 37 0.37 -5.62 7.00
N LEU A 38 1.37 -6.18 6.31
CA LEU A 38 1.71 -5.80 4.93
C LEU A 38 0.60 -6.16 3.94
N ILE A 39 -0.02 -7.34 4.05
CA ILE A 39 -1.15 -7.74 3.20
C ILE A 39 -2.33 -6.79 3.41
N LEU A 40 -2.69 -6.52 4.66
CA LEU A 40 -3.78 -5.60 4.99
C LEU A 40 -3.47 -4.21 4.46
N LEU A 41 -2.27 -3.69 4.69
CA LEU A 41 -1.82 -2.40 4.20
C LEU A 41 -1.95 -2.33 2.67
N ALA A 42 -1.46 -3.34 1.95
CA ALA A 42 -1.55 -3.40 0.49
C ALA A 42 -3.00 -3.46 -0.02
N PHE A 43 -3.87 -4.22 0.66
CA PHE A 43 -5.28 -4.30 0.30
C PHE A 43 -6.00 -2.97 0.49
N PHE A 44 -5.84 -2.34 1.66
CA PHE A 44 -6.48 -1.05 1.94
C PHE A 44 -5.92 0.07 1.08
N SER A 45 -4.60 0.14 0.89
CA SER A 45 -3.98 1.16 0.03
C SER A 45 -4.46 1.03 -1.42
N PHE A 46 -4.58 -0.20 -1.94
CA PHE A 46 -5.09 -0.44 -3.28
C PHE A 46 -6.54 0.05 -3.42
N ASN A 47 -7.42 -0.31 -2.48
CA ASN A 47 -8.82 0.15 -2.50
C ASN A 47 -8.93 1.68 -2.42
N LEU A 48 -8.08 2.34 -1.63
CA LEU A 48 -8.05 3.80 -1.54
C LEU A 48 -7.52 4.45 -2.83
N ALA A 49 -6.46 3.90 -3.42
CA ALA A 49 -5.84 4.42 -4.64
C ALA A 49 -6.79 4.44 -5.85
N PHE A 50 -7.72 3.49 -5.89
CA PHE A 50 -8.68 3.34 -6.98
C PHE A 50 -10.13 3.61 -6.57
N LYS A 51 -10.36 4.23 -5.41
CA LYS A 51 -11.72 4.57 -4.97
C LYS A 51 -12.39 5.48 -6.01
N GLY A 52 -13.55 5.05 -6.51
CA GLY A 52 -14.31 5.78 -7.54
C GLY A 52 -13.76 5.63 -8.97
N LYS A 53 -12.83 4.69 -9.21
CA LYS A 53 -12.33 4.35 -10.55
C LYS A 53 -12.79 2.95 -10.94
N ASP A 54 -13.36 2.82 -12.13
CA ASP A 54 -13.59 1.52 -12.74
C ASP A 54 -12.27 0.96 -13.25
N ILE A 55 -11.78 -0.10 -12.60
CA ILE A 55 -10.57 -0.81 -13.03
C ILE A 55 -10.99 -2.01 -13.88
N SER A 56 -10.74 -1.95 -15.18
CA SER A 56 -10.79 -3.12 -16.05
C SER A 56 -9.37 -3.54 -16.45
N VAL A 57 -9.05 -4.82 -16.29
CA VAL A 57 -7.77 -5.38 -16.72
C VAL A 57 -8.04 -6.41 -17.81
N ASN A 58 -7.97 -5.97 -19.07
CA ASN A 58 -8.28 -6.79 -20.25
C ASN A 58 -7.00 -7.14 -21.03
N ASN A 59 -5.94 -6.34 -20.90
CA ASN A 59 -4.68 -6.54 -21.61
C ASN A 59 -3.48 -6.10 -20.76
N VAL A 60 -2.27 -6.33 -21.28
CA VAL A 60 -1.01 -5.99 -20.58
C VAL A 60 -0.85 -4.49 -20.36
N SER A 61 -1.34 -3.64 -21.26
CA SER A 61 -1.29 -2.18 -21.09
C SER A 61 -2.15 -1.73 -19.91
N ASP A 62 -3.29 -2.38 -19.66
CA ASP A 62 -4.14 -2.08 -18.51
C ASP A 62 -3.42 -2.39 -17.19
N ILE A 63 -2.65 -3.49 -17.16
CA ILE A 63 -1.82 -3.85 -16.01
C ILE A 63 -0.77 -2.78 -15.76
N GLU A 64 -0.07 -2.33 -16.80
CA GLU A 64 0.93 -1.26 -16.70
C GLU A 64 0.31 0.03 -16.14
N ASN A 65 -0.88 0.39 -16.63
CA ASN A 65 -1.62 1.57 -16.16
C ASN A 65 -2.03 1.45 -14.70
N VAL A 66 -2.52 0.29 -14.26
CA VAL A 66 -2.84 0.02 -12.85
C VAL A 66 -1.60 0.13 -11.97
N ILE A 67 -0.49 -0.49 -12.37
CA ILE A 67 0.77 -0.44 -11.62
C ILE A 67 1.25 1.01 -11.50
N LYS A 68 1.35 1.73 -12.62
CA LYS A 68 1.78 3.14 -12.63
C LYS A 68 0.89 4.00 -11.75
N THR A 69 -0.43 3.83 -11.85
CA THR A 69 -1.40 4.59 -11.05
C THR A 69 -1.23 4.31 -9.57
N TYR A 70 -1.08 3.04 -9.18
CA TYR A 70 -0.88 2.65 -7.79
C TYR A 70 0.42 3.23 -7.22
N PHE A 71 1.54 3.10 -7.95
CA PHE A 71 2.83 3.62 -7.49
C PHE A 71 2.88 5.16 -7.46
N LEU A 72 2.21 5.83 -8.39
CA LEU A 72 2.08 7.30 -8.36
C LEU A 72 1.25 7.77 -7.15
N TRP A 73 0.12 7.11 -6.88
CA TRP A 73 -0.68 7.38 -5.69
C TRP A 73 0.13 7.13 -4.41
N PHE A 74 0.85 6.01 -4.34
CA PHE A 74 1.69 5.66 -3.20
C PHE A 74 2.80 6.67 -2.97
N GLY A 75 3.53 7.07 -4.02
CA GLY A 75 4.55 8.12 -3.94
C GLY A 75 3.99 9.45 -3.43
N ASN A 76 2.82 9.84 -3.93
CA ASN A 76 2.13 11.05 -3.46
C ASN A 76 1.71 10.94 -1.99
N ALA A 77 1.26 9.76 -1.53
CA ALA A 77 0.94 9.55 -0.13
C ALA A 77 2.17 9.80 0.78
N PHE A 78 3.36 9.36 0.39
CA PHE A 78 4.60 9.67 1.11
C PHE A 78 4.94 11.15 1.11
N SER A 79 4.78 11.83 -0.03
CA SER A 79 4.98 13.29 -0.10
C SER A 79 4.03 14.02 0.85
N ASN A 80 2.74 13.65 0.83
CA ASN A 80 1.73 14.25 1.69
C ASN A 80 2.05 14.03 3.17
N VAL A 81 2.46 12.82 3.57
CA VAL A 81 2.85 12.55 4.97
C VAL A 81 4.04 13.42 5.37
N LYS A 82 5.04 13.55 4.51
CA LYS A 82 6.19 14.42 4.74
C LYS A 82 5.77 15.88 4.89
N ASP A 83 4.90 16.36 4.00
CA ASP A 83 4.46 17.75 3.98
C ASP A 83 3.60 18.08 5.22
N ILE A 84 2.67 17.20 5.58
CA ILE A 84 1.87 17.32 6.81
C ILE A 84 2.78 17.31 8.04
N THR A 85 3.75 16.40 8.09
CA THR A 85 4.69 16.33 9.22
C THR A 85 5.55 17.59 9.31
N ALA A 86 6.04 18.09 8.17
CA ALA A 86 6.83 19.33 8.12
C ALA A 86 6.01 20.55 8.55
N GLN A 87 4.73 20.62 8.16
CA GLN A 87 3.82 21.67 8.59
C GLN A 87 3.53 21.58 10.10
N ALA A 88 3.26 20.38 10.61
CA ALA A 88 3.03 20.14 12.03
C ALA A 88 4.24 20.52 12.90
N VAL A 89 5.47 20.25 12.44
CA VAL A 89 6.70 20.66 13.15
C VAL A 89 6.87 22.19 13.16
N LYS A 90 6.44 22.88 12.08
CA LYS A 90 6.50 24.35 11.98
C LYS A 90 5.37 25.07 12.71
N MET A 91 4.33 24.34 13.11
CA MET A 91 3.19 24.92 13.81
C MET A 91 3.64 25.46 15.17
N ASP A 92 3.26 26.68 15.48
CA ASP A 92 3.39 27.20 16.84
C ASP A 92 2.30 26.55 17.71
N TRP A 93 2.74 25.62 18.55
CA TRP A 93 1.86 24.88 19.45
C TRP A 93 1.48 25.70 20.69
N GLN A 94 2.03 26.91 20.87
CA GLN A 94 1.53 27.82 21.89
C GLN A 94 0.13 28.28 21.48
N SER A 95 -0.87 27.61 22.08
CA SER A 95 -2.28 27.97 21.96
C SER A 95 -2.46 29.48 22.15
N ASN A 96 -3.24 30.09 21.26
CA ASN A 96 -3.68 31.48 21.32
C ASN A 96 -4.06 31.81 22.76
N LYS A 97 -3.17 32.49 23.50
CA LYS A 97 -3.52 33.09 24.77
C LYS A 97 -4.36 34.31 24.44
N THR A 98 -5.64 34.09 24.10
CA THR A 98 -6.65 35.13 24.17
C THR A 98 -6.64 35.61 25.61
N THR A 99 -6.01 36.77 25.79
CA THR A 99 -5.92 37.51 27.04
C THR A 99 -7.25 38.23 27.27
#